data_AF-A0A2I0IQY8-F1
#
_entry.id   AF-A0A2I0IQY8-F1
#
_cell.length_a   1.000
_cell.length_b   1.000
_cell.length_c   1.000
_cell.angle_alpha   90.00
_cell.angle_beta   90.00
_cell.angle_gamma   90.00
#
_symmetry.space_group_name_H-M   'P 1'
#
loop_
_entity.id
_entity.type
_entity.pdbx_description
1 polymer ?
#
loop_
_entity_poly.entity_id
_entity_poly.type
_entity_poly.pdbx_seq_one_letter_code
_entity_poly.pdbx_strand_id
1 'polypeptide(L)' 'MAVSRMCVVFGLFVGLVMAVGTASSAKFEELFQPGWAADHHVREGDVLKLKLDYYS' A
#
# COMPACT_ATOMS: atom_id res chain seq x y z
N MET A 1 -36.41 14.32 -13.43
CA MET A 1 -35.45 14.93 -12.46
C MET A 1 -34.87 13.93 -11.47
N ALA A 2 -35.63 12.99 -10.90
CA ALA A 2 -35.09 12.04 -9.91
C ALA A 2 -34.02 11.08 -10.46
N VAL A 3 -34.22 10.55 -11.69
CA VAL A 3 -33.28 9.62 -12.34
C VAL A 3 -31.91 10.28 -12.61
N SER A 4 -31.87 11.53 -13.07
CA SER A 4 -30.58 12.20 -13.33
C SER A 4 -29.82 12.49 -12.04
N ARG A 5 -30.49 12.79 -10.93
CA ARG A 5 -29.85 12.97 -9.62
C ARG A 5 -29.25 11.65 -9.11
N MET A 6 -29.94 10.52 -9.31
CA MET A 6 -29.43 9.19 -8.95
C MET A 6 -28.16 8.84 -9.74
N CYS A 7 -28.15 9.11 -11.06
CA CYS A 7 -26.99 8.87 -11.91
C CYS A 7 -25.77 9.70 -11.47
N VAL A 8 -25.99 10.96 -11.08
CA VAL A 8 -24.90 11.84 -10.60
C VAL A 8 -24.31 11.34 -9.29
N VAL A 9 -25.16 10.95 -8.32
CA VAL A 9 -24.69 10.40 -7.04
C VAL A 9 -23.94 9.09 -7.23
N PHE A 10 -24.43 8.21 -8.10
CA PHE A 10 -23.76 6.96 -8.43
C PHE A 10 -22.40 7.20 -9.10
N GLY A 11 -22.33 8.12 -10.07
CA GLY A 11 -21.08 8.49 -10.73
C GLY A 11 -20.05 9.06 -9.75
N LEU A 12 -20.49 9.92 -8.83
CA LEU A 12 -19.63 10.47 -7.77
C LEU A 12 -19.10 9.35 -6.85
N PHE A 13 -19.96 8.40 -6.47
CA PHE A 13 -19.58 7.30 -5.60
C PHE A 13 -18.57 6.37 -6.26
N VAL A 14 -18.79 5.99 -7.52
CA VAL A 14 -17.83 5.18 -8.29
C VAL A 14 -16.52 5.93 -8.47
N GLY A 15 -16.56 7.22 -8.83
CA GLY A 15 -15.37 8.05 -8.95
C GLY A 15 -14.55 8.12 -7.64
N LEU A 16 -15.24 8.24 -6.50
CA LEU A 16 -14.60 8.27 -5.18
C LEU A 16 -13.95 6.92 -4.83
N VAL A 17 -14.65 5.81 -5.07
CA VAL A 17 -14.10 4.46 -4.80
C VAL A 17 -12.86 4.20 -5.66
N MET A 18 -12.89 4.60 -6.93
CA MET A 18 -11.73 4.46 -7.83
C MET A 18 -10.56 5.35 -7.40
N ALA A 19 -10.83 6.56 -6.90
CA ALA A 19 -9.79 7.47 -6.40
C ALA A 19 -9.15 7.01 -5.08
N VAL A 20 -9.90 6.31 -4.22
CA VAL A 20 -9.36 5.74 -2.97
C VAL A 20 -8.47 4.52 -3.24
N GLY A 21 -8.70 3.80 -4.34
CA GLY A 21 -7.89 2.64 -4.75
C GLY A 21 -6.52 2.99 -5.35
N THR A 22 -6.24 4.24 -5.68
CA THR A 22 -4.99 4.66 -6.34
C THR A 22 -3.90 5.12 -5.37
N ALA A 23 -3.80 4.49 -4.20
CA ALA A 23 -2.67 4.74 -3.30
C ALA A 23 -1.40 4.09 -3.90
N SER A 24 -0.47 4.91 -4.39
CA SER A 24 0.85 4.44 -4.81
C SER A 24 1.67 4.11 -3.56
N SER A 25 2.06 2.86 -3.39
CA SER A 25 3.04 2.43 -2.39
C SER A 25 4.41 2.29 -3.06
N ALA A 26 5.46 2.80 -2.42
CA ALA A 26 6.84 2.59 -2.86
C ALA A 26 7.42 1.35 -2.18
N LYS A 27 8.39 0.69 -2.83
CA LYS A 27 9.08 -0.45 -2.20
C LYS A 27 9.91 0.03 -1.02
N PHE A 28 10.06 -0.82 -0.01
CA PHE A 28 10.79 -0.47 1.20
C PHE A 28 12.22 0.02 0.90
N GLU A 29 12.93 -0.63 -0.02
CA GLU A 29 14.32 -0.31 -0.37
C GLU A 29 14.47 0.97 -1.19
N GLU A 30 13.39 1.47 -1.77
CA GLU A 30 13.38 2.77 -2.45
C GLU A 30 13.42 3.91 -1.44
N LEU A 31 12.92 3.68 -0.22
CA LEU A 31 12.75 4.69 0.81
C LEU A 31 13.70 4.51 2.00
N PHE A 32 14.13 3.28 2.29
CA PHE A 32 14.84 2.94 3.51
C PHE A 32 16.05 2.06 3.23
N GLN A 33 17.14 2.34 3.95
CA GLN A 33 18.30 1.47 4.02
C GLN A 33 18.40 0.85 5.41
N PRO A 34 18.61 -0.47 5.52
CA PRO A 34 18.80 -1.12 6.80
C PRO A 34 20.09 -0.66 7.48
N GLY A 35 20.01 -0.35 8.77
CA GLY A 35 21.16 0.13 9.56
C GLY A 35 21.93 -0.95 10.35
N TRP A 36 21.36 -2.15 10.50
CA TRP A 36 21.93 -3.26 11.28
C TRP A 36 21.41 -4.60 10.75
N ALA A 37 22.10 -5.71 11.06
CA ALA A 37 21.66 -7.09 10.83
C ALA A 37 21.05 -7.36 9.44
N ALA A 38 21.85 -7.16 8.39
CA ALA A 38 21.37 -7.36 7.02
C ALA A 38 20.89 -8.78 6.74
N ASP A 39 21.43 -9.77 7.45
CA ASP A 39 21.06 -11.18 7.44
C ASP A 39 19.71 -11.47 8.12
N HIS A 40 19.17 -10.53 8.88
CA HIS A 40 17.83 -10.60 9.46
C HIS A 40 16.72 -10.03 8.57
N HIS A 41 17.05 -9.60 7.35
CA HIS A 41 16.10 -9.14 6.34
C HIS A 41 15.74 -10.27 5.38
N VAL A 42 14.51 -10.77 5.45
CA VAL A 42 14.01 -11.82 4.55
C VAL A 42 12.95 -11.22 3.63
N ARG A 43 13.13 -11.37 2.32
CA ARG A 43 12.21 -10.85 1.31
C ARG A 43 11.37 -11.96 0.70
N GLU A 44 10.05 -11.75 0.73
CA GLU A 44 9.06 -12.62 0.10
C GLU A 44 8.16 -11.79 -0.80
N GLY A 45 8.54 -11.66 -2.07
CA GLY A 45 7.89 -10.74 -3.00
C GLY A 45 8.02 -9.29 -2.51
N ASP A 46 6.87 -8.65 -2.28
CA ASP A 46 6.80 -7.27 -1.77
C ASP A 46 6.78 -7.18 -0.23
N VAL A 47 6.80 -8.32 0.46
CA VAL A 47 6.82 -8.37 1.93
C VAL A 47 8.25 -8.48 2.43
N LEU A 48 8.67 -7.50 3.25
CA LEU A 48 9.88 -7.58 4.04
C LEU A 48 9.55 -8.16 5.42
N LYS A 49 10.27 -9.22 5.81
CA LYS A 49 10.22 -9.80 7.15
C LYS A 49 11.52 -9.50 7.89
N LEU A 50 11.39 -9.15 9.16
CA LEU A 50 12.51 -8.94 10.07
C LEU A 50 12.57 -10.11 11.05
N LYS A 51 13.73 -10.76 11.12
CA LYS A 51 14.00 -11.81 12.12
C LYS A 51 14.50 -11.16 13.41
N LEU A 52 14.03 -11.67 14.54
CA LEU A 52 14.54 -11.31 15.86
C LEU A 52 14.98 -12.58 16.59
N ASP A 53 16.25 -12.64 16.97
CA ASP A 53 16.82 -13.72 17.77
C ASP A 53 17.97 -13.20 18.66
N TYR A 54 18.71 -14.12 19.31
CA TYR A 54 19.82 -13.78 20.21
C TYR A 54 21.12 -13.39 19.50
N TYR A 55 21.18 -13.52 18.18
CA TYR A 55 22.35 -13.27 17.34
C TYR A 55 22.07 -12.02 16.50
N SER A 56 22.03 -10.85 17.17
CA SER A 56 21.62 -9.56 16.63
C SER A 56 21.86 -9.35 15.14
#